data_AF-A0A3A5VTZ1-F1
#
_entry.id   AF-A0A3A5VTZ1-F1
#
_cell.length_a   1.000
_cell.length_b   1.000
_cell.length_c   1.000
_cell.angle_alpha   90.00
_cell.angle_beta   90.00
_cell.angle_gamma   90.00
#
_symmetry.space_group_name_H-M   'P 1'
#
loop_
_entity.id
_entity.type
_entity.pdbx_description
1 polymer ?
#
loop_
_entity_poly.entity_id
_entity_poly.type
_entity_poly.pdbx_seq_one_letter_code
_entity_poly.pdbx_strand_id
1 'polypeptide(L)'
;QQCGSDLYEHPAKESGTCWDTDADGLNPAQGDTTWNGNQLYFRALIRDMMEFDNEELSTTITRNQDEFNIVFDESRHVSSAVTQPFTEAIGAVVLLTSDTYLKWLIILNLFALLAIAIMVVPEKENWRHVFDLTRFRERPTKIDSALYQVRVREAFLSKVRQFNDLTRDEFVRKTPAEIMQMVREPRLVELVSSARSYSNEELRDIIPLIRRWGN
;
A
#
# COMPACT_ATOMS: atom_id res chain seq x y z
N GLN A 1 -4.65 0.72 -36.14
CA GLN A 1 -4.26 0.95 -37.55
C GLN A 1 -2.74 1.04 -37.67
N GLN A 2 -2.12 0.00 -38.22
CA GLN A 2 -0.66 -0.11 -38.34
C GLN A 2 -0.10 0.71 -39.51
N CYS A 3 -0.86 0.87 -40.60
CA CYS A 3 -0.45 1.55 -41.82
C CYS A 3 -0.55 3.08 -41.80
N GLY A 4 -0.79 3.67 -40.64
CA GLY A 4 -0.72 5.12 -40.42
C GLY A 4 0.36 5.52 -39.41
N SER A 5 1.20 4.59 -38.96
CA SER A 5 2.29 4.89 -38.04
C SER A 5 3.58 5.12 -38.82
N ASP A 6 4.27 6.23 -38.55
CA ASP A 6 5.59 6.56 -39.14
C ASP A 6 6.69 5.53 -38.79
N LEU A 7 6.37 4.55 -37.93
CA LEU A 7 7.26 3.47 -37.49
C LEU A 7 7.14 2.19 -38.35
N TYR A 8 6.16 2.12 -39.26
CA TYR A 8 5.88 0.93 -40.08
C TYR A 8 5.85 1.31 -41.57
N GLU A 9 7.02 1.63 -42.13
CA GLU A 9 7.18 1.90 -43.56
C GLU A 9 7.31 0.59 -44.35
N HIS A 10 6.21 0.11 -44.95
CA HIS A 10 6.33 -0.91 -46.00
C HIS A 10 6.88 -0.27 -47.28
N PRO A 11 8.00 -0.77 -47.86
CA PRO A 11 8.37 -0.40 -49.21
C PRO A 11 7.28 -0.89 -50.17
N ALA A 12 6.80 0.01 -51.02
CA ALA A 12 5.62 -0.09 -51.89
C ALA A 12 5.63 -1.22 -52.96
N LYS A 13 6.32 -2.33 -52.73
CA LYS A 13 6.43 -3.47 -53.66
C LYS A 13 6.03 -4.83 -53.11
N GLU A 14 5.69 -4.95 -51.83
CA GLU A 14 5.15 -6.20 -51.28
C GLU A 14 3.73 -6.00 -50.79
N SER A 15 2.80 -6.74 -51.39
CA SER A 15 1.36 -6.67 -51.15
C SER A 15 0.98 -7.32 -49.82
N GLY A 16 1.45 -6.77 -48.71
CA GLY A 16 0.96 -7.11 -47.36
C GLY A 16 -0.32 -6.33 -47.04
N THR A 17 -1.31 -6.99 -46.45
CA THR A 17 -2.55 -6.34 -46.02
C THR A 17 -2.41 -5.84 -44.59
N CYS A 18 -2.55 -4.54 -44.41
CA CYS A 18 -2.50 -3.85 -43.13
C CYS A 18 -3.47 -4.44 -42.09
N TRP A 19 -3.02 -4.59 -40.85
CA TRP A 19 -3.91 -4.89 -39.72
C TRP A 19 -4.75 -3.64 -39.40
N ASP A 20 -6.05 -3.71 -39.68
CA ASP A 20 -7.03 -2.71 -39.28
C ASP A 20 -7.75 -3.17 -38.00
N THR A 21 -7.88 -2.25 -37.06
CA THR A 21 -8.50 -2.50 -35.76
C THR A 21 -9.87 -1.84 -35.77
N ASP A 22 -10.81 -2.44 -36.48
CA ASP A 22 -12.23 -2.18 -36.21
C ASP A 22 -12.64 -2.81 -34.87
N ALA A 23 -13.83 -2.50 -34.35
CA ALA A 23 -14.28 -2.90 -33.02
C ALA A 23 -14.24 -4.43 -32.73
N ASP A 24 -14.17 -5.26 -33.77
CA ASP A 24 -14.04 -6.72 -33.71
C ASP A 24 -12.62 -7.25 -34.09
N GLY A 25 -11.64 -6.35 -34.26
CA GLY A 25 -10.21 -6.67 -34.35
C GLY A 25 -9.70 -7.32 -35.65
N LEU A 26 -10.58 -7.65 -36.59
CA LEU A 26 -10.23 -8.25 -37.90
C LEU A 26 -11.06 -7.60 -39.02
N ASN A 27 -10.43 -7.33 -40.17
CA ASN A 27 -11.09 -6.70 -41.32
C ASN A 27 -12.05 -7.69 -42.02
N PRO A 28 -13.37 -7.43 -42.05
CA PRO A 28 -14.36 -8.33 -42.66
C PRO A 28 -14.23 -8.46 -44.17
N ALA A 29 -13.46 -7.59 -44.84
CA ALA A 29 -13.14 -7.72 -46.26
C ALA A 29 -12.28 -8.95 -46.56
N GLN A 30 -11.62 -9.57 -45.56
CA GLN A 30 -10.72 -10.71 -45.74
C GLN A 30 -11.32 -12.07 -45.34
N GLY A 31 -12.56 -12.10 -44.83
CA GLY A 31 -13.24 -13.34 -44.48
C GLY A 31 -13.96 -13.28 -43.14
N ASP A 32 -14.18 -14.46 -42.56
CA ASP A 32 -14.86 -14.62 -41.27
C ASP A 32 -14.01 -13.99 -40.14
N THR A 33 -14.60 -13.01 -39.45
CA THR A 33 -13.97 -12.24 -38.36
C THR A 33 -14.24 -12.83 -36.98
N THR A 34 -14.81 -14.04 -36.91
CA THR A 34 -15.07 -14.72 -35.63
C THR A 34 -13.78 -14.92 -34.84
N TRP A 35 -13.74 -14.34 -33.63
CA TRP A 35 -12.60 -14.43 -32.74
C TRP A 35 -12.46 -15.84 -32.17
N ASN A 36 -11.58 -16.64 -32.76
CA ASN A 36 -11.29 -18.03 -32.35
C ASN A 36 -10.21 -18.14 -31.26
N GLY A 37 -10.04 -17.09 -30.44
CA GLY A 37 -9.08 -17.02 -29.33
C GLY A 37 -7.70 -16.44 -29.68
N ASN A 38 -6.94 -16.11 -28.64
CA ASN A 38 -5.61 -15.47 -28.76
C ASN A 38 -4.57 -16.32 -29.49
N GLN A 39 -4.80 -17.63 -29.62
CA GLN A 39 -3.82 -18.55 -30.20
C GLN A 39 -3.51 -18.22 -31.67
N LEU A 40 -4.54 -17.88 -32.46
CA LEU A 40 -4.36 -17.52 -33.86
C LEU A 40 -3.60 -16.21 -34.01
N TYR A 41 -3.91 -15.24 -33.14
CA TYR A 41 -3.20 -13.96 -33.09
C TYR A 41 -1.71 -14.16 -32.78
N PHE A 42 -1.38 -14.88 -31.71
CA PHE A 42 0.02 -15.12 -31.36
C PHE A 42 0.77 -15.93 -32.42
N ARG A 43 0.11 -16.92 -33.05
CA ARG A 43 0.73 -17.68 -34.14
C ARG A 43 1.00 -16.82 -35.37
N ALA A 44 0.07 -15.94 -35.73
CA ALA A 44 0.25 -15.01 -36.85
C ALA A 44 1.35 -13.99 -36.57
N LEU A 45 1.35 -13.38 -35.38
CA LEU A 45 2.37 -12.43 -34.95
C LEU A 45 3.78 -13.05 -34.95
N ILE A 46 3.91 -14.24 -34.36
CA ILE A 46 5.18 -14.97 -34.34
C ILE A 46 5.66 -15.27 -35.76
N ARG A 47 4.75 -15.72 -36.65
CA ARG A 47 5.11 -16.00 -38.03
C ARG A 47 5.59 -14.75 -38.75
N ASP A 48 4.90 -13.63 -38.57
CA ASP A 48 5.25 -12.34 -39.16
C ASP A 48 6.64 -11.87 -38.71
N MET A 49 6.92 -11.91 -37.41
CA MET A 49 8.22 -11.57 -36.83
C MET A 49 9.38 -12.48 -37.31
N MET A 50 9.08 -13.73 -37.68
CA MET A 50 10.08 -14.70 -38.12
C MET A 50 10.31 -14.68 -39.64
N GLU A 51 9.36 -14.16 -40.42
CA GLU A 51 9.38 -14.21 -41.89
C GLU A 51 9.78 -12.87 -42.53
N PHE A 52 9.42 -11.73 -41.91
CA PHE A 52 9.58 -10.41 -42.56
C PHE A 52 10.67 -9.51 -41.97
N ASP A 53 11.05 -9.65 -40.69
CA ASP A 53 11.89 -8.67 -40.00
C ASP A 53 13.14 -9.28 -39.32
N ASN A 54 13.55 -10.47 -39.77
CA ASN A 54 14.69 -11.19 -39.17
C ASN A 54 15.55 -11.93 -40.19
N GLU A 55 16.34 -11.16 -40.95
CA GLU A 55 17.27 -11.70 -41.98
C GLU A 55 18.35 -12.63 -41.41
N GLU A 56 18.66 -12.53 -40.11
CA GLU A 56 19.65 -13.37 -39.43
C GLU A 56 19.11 -14.74 -39.01
N LEU A 57 17.80 -14.97 -39.17
CA LEU A 57 17.17 -16.21 -38.76
C LEU A 57 17.39 -17.31 -39.81
N SER A 58 17.92 -18.47 -39.37
CA SER A 58 18.27 -19.56 -40.26
C SER A 58 17.07 -20.05 -41.08
N THR A 59 17.25 -20.18 -42.40
CA THR A 59 16.24 -20.69 -43.34
C THR A 59 15.68 -22.08 -42.98
N THR A 60 16.39 -22.84 -42.16
CA THR A 60 15.92 -24.12 -41.62
C THR A 60 14.78 -23.92 -40.61
N ILE A 61 14.84 -22.87 -39.78
CA ILE A 61 13.82 -22.55 -38.77
C ILE A 61 12.55 -22.01 -39.46
N THR A 62 12.70 -21.20 -40.50
CA THR A 62 11.54 -20.66 -41.25
C THR A 62 10.82 -21.74 -42.06
N ARG A 63 11.54 -22.76 -42.55
CA ARG A 63 10.96 -23.88 -43.33
C ARG A 63 10.37 -25.00 -42.47
N ASN A 64 10.96 -25.31 -41.33
CA ASN A 64 10.55 -26.42 -40.46
C ASN A 64 10.02 -25.92 -39.11
N GLN A 65 8.98 -25.07 -39.14
CA GLN A 65 8.43 -24.43 -37.94
C GLN A 65 7.98 -25.42 -36.85
N ASP A 66 7.51 -26.61 -37.24
CA ASP A 66 7.01 -27.64 -36.32
C ASP A 66 8.13 -28.35 -35.52
N GLU A 67 9.39 -28.17 -35.92
CA GLU A 67 10.55 -28.80 -35.26
C GLU A 67 11.18 -27.94 -34.15
N PHE A 68 10.71 -26.68 -34.00
CA PHE A 68 11.29 -25.72 -33.06
C PHE A 68 10.26 -25.23 -32.04
N ASN A 69 10.68 -25.07 -30.79
CA ASN A 69 9.87 -24.49 -29.73
C ASN A 69 10.31 -23.06 -29.45
N ILE A 70 9.35 -22.15 -29.33
CA ILE A 70 9.61 -20.76 -28.91
C ILE A 70 9.51 -20.70 -27.40
N VAL A 71 10.59 -20.29 -26.75
CA VAL A 71 10.64 -20.12 -25.31
C VAL A 71 10.65 -18.62 -25.02
N PHE A 72 9.60 -18.15 -24.34
CA PHE A 72 9.56 -16.79 -23.82
C PHE A 72 10.40 -16.73 -22.55
N ASP A 73 11.53 -16.04 -22.62
CA ASP A 73 12.32 -15.74 -21.43
C ASP A 73 11.73 -14.50 -20.75
N GLU A 74 10.84 -14.71 -19.79
CA GLU A 74 10.22 -13.65 -18.99
C GLU A 74 11.21 -12.99 -17.99
N SER A 75 12.46 -13.46 -17.90
CA SER A 75 13.40 -13.01 -16.86
C SER A 75 13.90 -11.57 -17.02
N ARG A 76 13.65 -10.91 -18.17
CA ARG A 76 14.01 -9.51 -18.40
C ARG A 76 12.85 -8.56 -18.13
N HIS A 77 12.45 -8.47 -16.86
CA HIS A 77 11.74 -7.28 -16.41
C HIS A 77 12.73 -6.12 -16.35
N VAL A 78 12.62 -5.16 -17.26
CA VAL A 78 13.26 -3.85 -17.09
C VAL A 78 12.66 -3.22 -15.85
N SER A 79 13.48 -3.05 -14.79
CA SER A 79 13.08 -2.31 -13.60
C SER A 79 12.55 -0.95 -14.05
N SER A 80 11.32 -0.60 -13.66
CA SER A 80 10.73 0.71 -13.95
C SER A 80 11.72 1.83 -13.60
N ALA A 81 11.75 2.92 -14.38
CA ALA A 81 12.66 4.06 -14.18
C ALA A 81 12.63 4.63 -12.75
N VAL A 82 11.51 4.44 -12.03
CA VAL A 82 11.35 4.82 -10.61
C VAL A 82 12.15 3.90 -9.67
N THR A 83 12.26 2.62 -10.00
CA THR A 83 12.94 1.58 -9.19
C THR A 83 14.41 1.40 -9.54
N GLN A 84 14.83 1.83 -10.73
CA GLN A 84 16.22 1.76 -11.21
C GLN A 84 17.25 2.35 -10.24
N PRO A 85 17.10 3.59 -9.71
CA PRO A 85 18.08 4.15 -8.77
C PRO A 85 18.15 3.37 -7.46
N PHE A 86 17.05 2.76 -7.02
CA PHE A 86 17.04 1.92 -5.83
C PHE A 86 17.79 0.61 -6.07
N THR A 87 17.52 -0.08 -7.18
CA THR A 87 18.22 -1.33 -7.51
C THR A 87 19.71 -1.12 -7.72
N GLU A 88 20.11 -0.01 -8.34
CA GLU A 88 21.52 0.34 -8.55
C GLU A 88 22.21 0.67 -7.22
N ALA A 89 21.58 1.50 -6.37
CA ALA A 89 22.14 1.85 -5.07
C ALA A 89 22.30 0.62 -4.15
N ILE A 90 21.30 -0.26 -4.10
CA ILE A 90 21.39 -1.51 -3.34
C ILE A 90 22.45 -2.43 -3.93
N GLY A 91 22.55 -2.54 -5.26
CA GLY A 91 23.60 -3.30 -5.93
C GLY A 91 25.00 -2.79 -5.56
N ALA A 92 25.22 -1.48 -5.58
CA ALA A 92 26.47 -0.86 -5.17
C ALA A 92 26.80 -1.14 -3.69
N VAL A 93 25.82 -1.04 -2.78
CA VAL A 93 26.02 -1.36 -1.35
C VAL A 93 26.38 -2.83 -1.15
N VAL A 94 25.73 -3.75 -1.85
CA VAL A 94 26.02 -5.19 -1.76
C VAL A 94 27.44 -5.48 -2.28
N LEU A 95 27.85 -4.88 -3.39
CA LEU A 95 29.21 -5.01 -3.90
C LEU A 95 30.26 -4.47 -2.91
N LEU A 96 30.03 -3.27 -2.36
CA LEU A 96 30.94 -2.66 -1.38
C LEU A 96 31.02 -3.46 -0.07
N THR A 97 29.95 -4.14 0.33
CA THR A 97 29.93 -4.96 1.56
C THR A 97 30.48 -6.37 1.37
N SER A 98 30.62 -6.84 0.12
CA SER A 98 31.18 -8.16 -0.21
C SER A 98 32.68 -8.27 0.06
N ASP A 99 33.43 -7.17 -0.08
CA ASP A 99 34.86 -7.14 0.13
C ASP A 99 35.21 -6.79 1.59
N THR A 100 36.16 -7.55 2.15
CA THR A 100 36.58 -7.46 3.55
C THR A 100 37.14 -6.08 3.91
N TYR A 101 37.77 -5.38 2.97
CA TYR A 101 38.34 -4.05 3.17
C TYR A 101 37.34 -2.94 2.85
N LEU A 102 36.60 -3.04 1.73
CA LEU A 102 35.65 -1.99 1.33
C LEU A 102 34.49 -1.82 2.31
N LYS A 103 34.04 -2.89 2.98
CA LYS A 103 32.97 -2.78 4.00
C LYS A 103 33.34 -1.84 5.16
N TRP A 104 34.65 -1.68 5.45
CA TRP A 104 35.11 -0.73 6.46
C TRP A 104 34.90 0.72 6.06
N LEU A 105 34.87 1.07 4.77
CA LEU A 105 34.57 2.44 4.34
C LEU A 105 33.16 2.88 4.75
N ILE A 106 32.17 1.97 4.63
CA ILE A 106 30.79 2.25 5.05
C ILE A 106 30.74 2.44 6.58
N ILE A 107 31.40 1.56 7.33
CA ILE A 107 31.44 1.63 8.80
C ILE A 107 32.12 2.92 9.27
N LEU A 108 33.26 3.28 8.68
CA LEU A 108 34.00 4.50 9.02
C LEU A 108 33.21 5.76 8.66
N ASN A 109 32.52 5.77 7.53
CA ASN A 109 31.67 6.89 7.13
C ASN A 109 30.50 7.07 8.09
N LEU A 110 29.81 5.98 8.47
CA LEU A 110 28.71 6.02 9.42
C LEU A 110 29.16 6.47 10.81
N PHE A 111 30.33 6.01 11.26
CA PHE A 111 30.93 6.47 12.52
C PHE A 111 31.31 7.95 12.47
N ALA A 112 31.84 8.44 11.35
CA ALA A 112 32.15 9.85 11.16
C ALA A 112 30.88 10.72 11.20
N LEU A 113 29.81 10.31 10.52
CA LEU A 113 28.52 11.00 10.58
C LEU A 113 27.94 11.02 11.99
N LEU A 114 28.04 9.92 12.73
CA LEU A 114 27.61 9.85 14.12
C LEU A 114 28.43 10.79 15.01
N ALA A 115 29.76 10.84 14.84
CA ALA A 115 30.63 11.73 15.59
C ALA A 115 30.30 13.22 15.33
N ILE A 116 30.05 13.58 14.07
CA ILE A 116 29.59 14.93 13.68
C ILE A 116 28.23 15.21 14.33
N ALA A 117 27.28 14.27 14.27
CA ALA A 117 25.96 14.44 14.86
C ALA A 117 26.04 14.66 16.38
N ILE A 118 26.92 13.94 17.09
CA ILE A 118 27.14 14.14 18.53
C ILE A 118 27.79 15.50 18.80
N MET A 119 28.76 15.93 17.98
CA MET A 119 29.45 17.21 18.13
C MET A 119 28.53 18.41 17.87
N VAL A 120 27.61 18.29 16.90
CA VAL A 120 26.71 19.38 16.46
C VAL A 120 25.53 19.59 17.40
N VAL A 121 25.28 18.70 18.37
CA VAL A 121 24.18 18.84 19.34
C VAL A 121 24.70 19.49 20.63
N PRO A 122 24.60 20.83 20.79
CA PRO A 122 25.15 21.54 21.94
C PRO A 122 24.40 21.28 23.25
N GLU A 123 23.14 20.82 23.20
CA GLU A 123 22.30 20.61 24.37
C GLU A 123 21.63 19.24 24.30
N LYS A 124 22.34 18.20 24.76
CA LYS A 124 21.74 16.87 24.93
C LYS A 124 20.79 16.92 26.12
N GLU A 125 19.48 16.91 25.86
CA GLU A 125 18.49 16.77 26.92
C GLU A 125 18.73 15.50 27.73
N ASN A 126 18.53 15.58 29.05
CA ASN A 126 18.71 14.42 29.92
C ASN A 126 17.64 13.37 29.59
N TRP A 127 18.07 12.25 29.00
CA TRP A 127 17.23 11.09 28.69
C TRP A 127 16.69 10.39 29.94
N ARG A 128 17.22 10.73 31.12
CA ARG A 128 16.57 10.41 32.40
C ARG A 128 15.45 11.40 32.65
N HIS A 129 14.21 10.92 32.56
CA HIS A 129 13.03 11.66 32.97
C HIS A 129 13.09 11.99 34.47
N VAL A 130 13.63 13.17 34.82
CA VAL A 130 13.57 13.69 36.19
C VAL A 130 12.31 14.54 36.28
N PHE A 131 11.32 14.05 37.02
CA PHE A 131 10.10 14.80 37.32
C PHE A 131 10.46 15.90 38.32
N ASP A 132 10.73 17.11 37.84
CA ASP A 132 11.00 18.27 38.70
C ASP A 132 9.67 18.92 39.12
N LEU A 133 9.27 18.72 40.38
CA LEU A 133 8.05 19.27 40.97
C LEU A 133 8.11 20.80 41.13
N THR A 134 9.28 21.43 41.01
CA THR A 134 9.45 22.89 41.17
C THR A 134 9.28 23.65 39.87
N ARG A 135 9.45 22.98 38.72
CA ARG A 135 9.25 23.54 37.38
C ARG A 135 7.96 22.99 36.77
N PHE A 136 6.82 23.49 37.24
CA PHE A 136 5.52 23.20 36.63
C PHE A 136 5.48 23.71 35.18
N ARG A 137 5.75 22.83 34.21
CA ARG A 137 5.33 23.04 32.83
C ARG A 137 3.84 22.70 32.76
N GLU A 138 2.99 23.71 32.82
CA GLU A 138 1.56 23.51 32.61
C GLU A 138 1.35 22.85 31.25
N ARG A 139 0.53 21.79 31.21
CA ARG A 139 0.20 21.09 29.97
C ARG A 139 -0.38 22.14 29.00
N PRO A 140 0.13 22.25 27.76
CA PRO A 140 -0.33 23.28 26.82
C PRO A 140 -1.84 23.21 26.55
N THR A 141 -2.44 22.04 26.74
CA THR A 141 -3.90 21.85 26.72
C THR A 141 -4.35 21.23 28.04
N LYS A 142 -4.66 22.07 29.02
CA LYS A 142 -5.34 21.60 30.24
C LYS A 142 -6.69 21.03 29.84
N ILE A 143 -6.90 19.78 30.23
CA ILE A 143 -8.17 19.08 30.02
C ILE A 143 -9.23 19.84 30.82
N ASP A 144 -10.24 20.39 30.15
CA ASP A 144 -11.34 21.07 30.82
C ASP A 144 -12.04 20.08 31.77
N SER A 145 -12.14 20.47 33.04
CA SER A 145 -12.83 19.73 34.11
C SER A 145 -14.34 19.64 33.86
N ALA A 146 -14.94 20.64 33.19
CA ALA A 146 -16.37 20.63 32.90
C ALA A 146 -16.75 19.49 31.93
N LEU A 147 -15.83 19.10 31.04
CA LEU A 147 -16.00 18.01 30.09
C LEU A 147 -15.70 16.62 30.67
N TYR A 148 -15.39 16.51 31.96
CA TYR A 148 -15.02 15.22 32.56
C TYR A 148 -16.13 14.16 32.43
N GLN A 149 -17.38 14.53 32.71
CA GLN A 149 -18.54 13.64 32.57
C GLN A 149 -18.72 13.16 31.13
N VAL A 150 -18.58 14.06 30.15
CA VAL A 150 -18.73 13.72 28.73
C VAL A 150 -17.69 12.69 28.32
N ARG A 151 -16.43 12.87 28.73
CA ARG A 151 -15.35 11.91 28.42
C ARG A 151 -15.57 10.55 29.08
N VAL A 152 -16.05 10.51 30.32
CA VAL A 152 -16.37 9.24 31.00
C VAL A 152 -17.50 8.51 30.26
N ARG A 153 -18.53 9.24 29.83
CA ARG A 153 -19.65 8.69 29.04
C ARG A 153 -19.17 8.18 27.68
N GLU A 154 -18.36 8.95 26.95
CA GLU A 154 -17.80 8.54 25.67
C GLU A 154 -16.89 7.31 25.80
N ALA A 155 -16.03 7.28 26.82
CA ALA A 155 -15.18 6.13 27.11
C ALA A 155 -16.02 4.89 27.43
N PHE A 156 -17.09 5.05 28.21
CA PHE A 156 -18.01 3.96 28.51
C PHE A 156 -18.73 3.45 27.26
N LEU A 157 -19.29 4.33 26.42
CA LEU A 157 -19.94 3.93 25.17
C LEU A 157 -18.96 3.26 24.20
N SER A 158 -17.71 3.70 24.13
CA SER A 158 -16.67 3.02 23.36
C SER A 158 -16.39 1.62 23.91
N LYS A 159 -16.41 1.44 25.24
CA LYS A 159 -16.28 0.12 25.87
C LYS A 159 -17.48 -0.77 25.54
N VAL A 160 -18.70 -0.24 25.57
CA VAL A 160 -19.92 -0.97 25.17
C VAL A 160 -19.84 -1.41 23.71
N ARG A 161 -19.40 -0.52 22.83
CA ARG A 161 -19.18 -0.84 21.41
C ARG A 161 -18.18 -1.98 21.24
N GLN A 162 -17.02 -1.90 21.91
CA GLN A 162 -15.97 -2.90 21.80
C GLN A 162 -16.40 -4.25 22.40
N PHE A 163 -17.15 -4.25 23.50
CA PHE A 163 -17.64 -5.49 24.13
C PHE A 163 -18.67 -6.23 23.26
N ASN A 164 -19.44 -5.51 22.45
CA ASN A 164 -20.43 -6.10 21.54
C ASN A 164 -19.88 -6.32 20.12
N ASP A 165 -18.55 -6.21 19.91
CA ASP A 165 -17.87 -6.34 18.62
C ASP A 165 -18.45 -5.46 17.49
N LEU A 166 -19.01 -4.30 17.84
CA LEU A 166 -19.63 -3.39 16.88
C LEU A 166 -18.59 -2.45 16.26
N THR A 167 -18.66 -2.26 14.95
CA THR A 167 -17.94 -1.18 14.28
C THR A 167 -18.50 0.18 14.68
N ARG A 168 -17.74 1.27 14.43
CA ARG A 168 -18.19 2.63 14.76
C ARG A 168 -19.50 2.97 14.04
N ASP A 169 -19.61 2.60 12.77
CA ASP A 169 -20.77 2.93 11.93
C ASP A 169 -22.00 2.10 12.28
N GLU A 170 -21.81 0.84 12.71
CA GLU A 170 -22.91 0.02 13.23
C GLU A 170 -23.43 0.56 14.56
N PHE A 171 -22.52 0.98 15.46
CA PHE A 171 -22.91 1.51 16.77
C PHE A 171 -23.71 2.80 16.67
N VAL A 172 -23.38 3.68 15.71
CA VAL A 172 -24.14 4.93 15.48
C VAL A 172 -25.54 4.66 14.94
N ARG A 173 -25.77 3.54 14.25
CA ARG A 173 -27.11 3.14 13.77
C ARG A 173 -27.99 2.54 14.86
N LYS A 174 -27.42 2.17 16.02
CA LYS A 174 -28.17 1.59 17.14
C LYS A 174 -28.99 2.67 17.83
N THR A 175 -30.23 2.33 18.17
CA THR A 175 -31.08 3.25 18.94
C THR A 175 -30.58 3.36 20.38
N PRO A 176 -30.79 4.49 21.06
CA PRO A 176 -30.41 4.62 22.47
C PRO A 176 -31.01 3.52 23.36
N ALA A 177 -32.24 3.09 23.08
CA ALA A 177 -32.90 2.01 23.82
C ALA A 177 -32.17 0.66 23.67
N GLU A 178 -31.70 0.35 22.46
CA GLU A 178 -30.92 -0.87 22.19
C GLU A 178 -29.57 -0.83 22.91
N ILE A 179 -28.91 0.34 22.95
CA ILE A 179 -27.68 0.55 23.72
C ILE A 179 -27.92 0.32 25.22
N MET A 180 -29.04 0.79 25.76
CA MET A 180 -29.40 0.57 27.16
C MET A 180 -29.64 -0.93 27.47
N GLN A 181 -30.23 -1.67 26.54
CA GLN A 181 -30.41 -3.13 26.68
C GLN A 181 -29.07 -3.89 26.63
N MET A 182 -28.08 -3.40 25.88
CA MET A 182 -26.74 -3.99 25.85
C MET A 182 -25.99 -3.80 27.19
N VAL A 183 -26.22 -2.70 27.91
CA VAL A 183 -25.54 -2.40 29.18
C VAL A 183 -26.06 -3.24 30.36
N ARG A 184 -27.39 -3.47 30.43
CA ARG A 184 -28.09 -4.29 31.45
C ARG A 184 -27.99 -3.81 32.92
N GLU A 185 -26.98 -3.03 33.30
CA GLU A 185 -26.79 -2.52 34.68
C GLU A 185 -27.50 -1.16 34.86
N PRO A 186 -28.43 -1.03 35.83
CA PRO A 186 -29.32 0.14 35.92
C PRO A 186 -28.59 1.46 36.19
N ARG A 187 -27.52 1.46 37.00
CA ARG A 187 -26.73 2.68 37.30
C ARG A 187 -25.91 3.15 36.09
N LEU A 188 -25.48 2.23 35.24
CA LEU A 188 -24.76 2.54 34.00
C LEU A 188 -25.72 2.95 32.87
N VAL A 189 -26.93 2.40 32.87
CA VAL A 189 -28.01 2.86 31.99
C VAL A 189 -28.38 4.31 32.32
N GLU A 190 -28.44 4.68 33.61
CA GLU A 190 -28.68 6.09 34.02
C GLU A 190 -27.59 7.03 33.51
N LEU A 191 -26.32 6.62 33.56
CA LEU A 191 -25.20 7.42 33.02
C LEU A 191 -25.33 7.69 31.51
N VAL A 192 -25.87 6.71 30.76
CA VAL A 192 -26.06 6.80 29.31
C VAL A 192 -27.36 7.52 28.94
N SER A 193 -28.43 7.32 29.70
CA SER A 193 -29.77 7.84 29.39
C SER A 193 -29.99 9.25 29.90
N SER A 194 -29.46 9.57 31.08
CA SER A 194 -29.78 10.80 31.79
C SER A 194 -28.93 11.97 31.29
N ALA A 195 -29.59 13.12 31.10
CA ALA A 195 -28.94 14.42 30.92
C ALA A 195 -28.51 15.03 32.27
N ARG A 196 -28.65 14.30 33.38
CA ARG A 196 -28.23 14.75 34.71
C ARG A 196 -26.72 15.01 34.74
N SER A 197 -26.33 16.15 35.30
CA SER A 197 -24.93 16.44 35.62
C SER A 197 -24.51 15.62 36.85
N TYR A 198 -23.47 14.80 36.71
CA TYR A 198 -22.88 14.07 37.83
C TYR A 198 -21.79 14.91 38.48
N SER A 199 -21.68 14.86 39.81
CA SER A 199 -20.54 15.46 40.49
C SER A 199 -19.26 14.61 40.27
N ASN A 200 -18.09 15.20 40.51
CA ASN A 200 -16.82 14.46 40.39
C ASN A 200 -16.74 13.30 41.40
N GLU A 201 -17.37 13.44 42.56
CA GLU A 201 -17.46 12.42 43.60
C GLU A 201 -18.36 11.27 43.17
N GLU A 202 -19.56 11.56 42.64
CA GLU A 202 -20.47 10.54 42.12
C GLU A 202 -19.84 9.75 40.96
N LEU A 203 -19.09 10.43 40.07
CA LEU A 203 -18.37 9.76 38.98
C LEU A 203 -17.27 8.82 39.50
N ARG A 204 -16.61 9.15 40.62
CA ARG A 204 -15.61 8.26 41.25
C ARG A 204 -16.22 6.96 41.74
N ASP A 205 -17.47 6.98 42.19
CA ASP A 205 -18.20 5.77 42.60
C ASP A 205 -18.66 4.94 41.40
N ILE A 206 -18.95 5.57 40.26
CA ILE A 206 -19.39 4.90 39.03
C ILE A 206 -18.22 4.29 38.25
N ILE A 207 -17.02 4.88 38.31
CA ILE A 207 -15.83 4.40 37.58
C ILE A 207 -15.47 2.93 37.88
N PRO A 208 -15.45 2.46 39.14
CA PRO A 208 -15.27 1.04 39.45
C PRO A 208 -16.32 0.15 38.81
N LEU A 209 -17.58 0.61 38.71
CA LEU A 209 -18.67 -0.10 38.04
C LEU A 209 -18.40 -0.22 36.53
N ILE A 210 -17.99 0.87 35.89
CA ILE A 210 -17.57 0.87 34.48
C ILE A 210 -16.38 -0.09 34.26
N ARG A 211 -15.43 -0.13 35.18
CA ARG A 211 -14.24 -0.97 35.07
C ARG A 211 -14.58 -2.46 35.13
N ARG A 212 -15.46 -2.87 36.06
CA ARG A 212 -15.90 -4.27 36.22
C ARG A 212 -16.92 -4.71 35.15
N TRP A 213 -17.62 -3.77 34.53
CA TRP A 213 -18.61 -4.07 33.50
C TRP A 213 -17.96 -4.75 32.28
N GLY A 214 -18.47 -5.92 31.88
CA GLY A 214 -17.94 -6.69 30.75
C GLY A 214 -16.70 -7.55 31.04
N ASN A 215 -16.29 -7.69 32.31
CA ASN A 215 -15.37 -8.75 32.75
C ASN A 215 -16.15 -10.01 33.16
#